data_AF-A0A645ESI4-F1
#
_entry.id   AF-A0A645ESI4-F1
#
_cell.length_a   1.000
_cell.length_b   1.000
_cell.length_c   1.000
_cell.angle_alpha   90.00
_cell.angle_beta   90.00
_cell.angle_gamma   90.00
#
_symmetry.space_group_name_H-M   'P 1'
#
loop_
_entity.id
_entity.type
_entity.pdbx_description
1 polymer ?
#
loop_
_entity_poly.entity_id
_entity_poly.type
_entity_poly.pdbx_seq_one_letter_code
_entity_poly.pdbx_strand_id
1 'polypeptide(L)'
;MLISDRAINLGSKLKLPERKPLRESILEYLYSQSLLQNSKTITLPISKTELANRFRVQRTSVSREFSRLEKDGIIKLFDDTKKIEIVK
;
A
#
# COMPACT_ATOMS: atom_id res chain seq x y z
N MET A 1 33.30 19.42 -18.25
CA MET A 1 32.11 20.17 -18.72
C MET A 1 30.95 19.19 -18.72
N LEU A 2 29.93 19.43 -17.89
CA LEU A 2 28.88 18.46 -17.58
C LEU A 2 28.03 18.15 -18.81
N ILE A 3 27.99 16.89 -19.21
CA ILE A 3 26.93 16.34 -20.05
C ILE A 3 26.25 15.24 -19.23
N SER A 4 25.51 15.65 -18.21
CA SER A 4 24.58 14.76 -17.51
C SER A 4 23.19 14.98 -18.09
N ASP A 5 23.06 14.60 -19.36
CA ASP A 5 21.79 14.57 -20.06
C ASP A 5 21.02 13.32 -19.62
N ARG A 6 19.82 13.57 -19.09
CA ARG A 6 18.63 12.70 -19.08
C ARG A 6 18.86 11.18 -18.95
N ALA A 7 18.48 10.64 -17.79
CA ALA A 7 17.56 9.50 -17.67
C ALA A 7 17.80 8.68 -16.39
N ILE A 8 17.24 9.11 -15.27
CA ILE A 8 16.80 8.13 -14.25
C ILE A 8 15.34 8.44 -13.91
N ASN A 9 14.50 8.32 -14.92
CA ASN A 9 13.08 8.06 -14.77
C ASN A 9 12.86 6.54 -14.83
N LEU A 10 13.48 5.80 -13.91
CA LEU A 10 13.37 4.34 -13.80
C LEU A 10 13.37 3.89 -12.33
N GLY A 11 12.54 4.55 -11.50
CA GLY A 11 12.03 3.95 -10.26
C GLY A 11 11.15 2.70 -10.50
N SER A 12 11.03 2.26 -11.75
CA SER A 12 10.31 1.08 -12.24
C SER A 12 11.10 -0.23 -12.09
N LYS A 13 12.20 -0.26 -11.33
CA LYS A 13 12.84 -1.53 -10.93
C LYS A 13 12.22 -2.05 -9.64
N LEU A 14 10.95 -2.42 -9.75
CA LEU A 14 10.18 -3.30 -8.87
C LEU A 14 10.70 -4.75 -8.98
N LYS A 15 12.00 -4.95 -8.80
CA LYS A 15 12.62 -6.27 -8.75
C LYS A 15 13.61 -6.30 -7.60
N LEU A 16 13.11 -6.57 -6.40
CA LEU A 16 13.89 -7.21 -5.34
C LEU A 16 12.99 -8.23 -4.61
N PRO A 17 13.56 -9.36 -4.15
CA PRO A 17 12.92 -10.68 -4.14
C PRO A 17 12.54 -11.18 -2.73
N GLU A 18 11.67 -12.21 -2.67
CA GLU A 18 11.61 -13.27 -1.65
C GLU A 18 11.59 -12.93 -0.14
N ARG A 19 10.63 -12.10 0.29
CA ARG A 19 9.97 -12.26 1.60
C ARG A 19 8.48 -12.05 1.38
N LYS A 20 7.59 -12.72 2.13
CA LYS A 20 6.12 -12.51 2.06
C LYS A 20 5.87 -11.01 1.82
N PRO A 21 5.36 -10.62 0.64
CA PRO A 21 5.42 -9.23 0.25
C PRO A 21 4.53 -8.44 1.21
N LEU A 22 4.99 -7.28 1.67
CA LEU A 22 4.19 -6.37 2.51
C LEU A 22 2.80 -6.13 1.87
N ARG A 23 2.75 -6.09 0.53
CA ARG A 23 1.53 -6.18 -0.27
C ARG A 23 0.58 -7.29 0.18
N GLU A 24 1.02 -8.54 0.29
CA GLU A 24 0.16 -9.67 0.66
C GLU A 24 -0.34 -9.55 2.10
N SER A 25 0.50 -9.14 3.05
CA SER A 25 0.05 -8.88 4.43
C SER A 25 -0.96 -7.74 4.52
N ILE A 26 -0.80 -6.68 3.70
CA ILE A 26 -1.78 -5.60 3.59
C ILE A 26 -3.07 -6.12 2.97
N LEU A 27 -2.99 -6.90 1.88
CA LEU A 27 -4.15 -7.46 1.20
C LEU A 27 -4.92 -8.43 2.09
N GLU A 28 -4.25 -9.35 2.79
CA GLU A 28 -4.88 -10.24 3.77
C GLU A 28 -5.60 -9.45 4.86
N TYR A 29 -4.97 -8.40 5.38
CA TYR A 29 -5.60 -7.53 6.37
C TYR A 29 -6.85 -6.85 5.81
N LEU A 30 -6.76 -6.25 4.63
CA LEU A 30 -7.89 -5.58 3.99
C LEU A 30 -9.01 -6.57 3.67
N TYR A 31 -8.67 -7.74 3.12
CA TYR A 31 -9.64 -8.80 2.83
C TYR A 31 -10.36 -9.27 4.09
N SER A 32 -9.62 -9.54 5.17
CA SER A 32 -10.20 -9.88 6.47
C SER A 32 -11.15 -8.79 6.97
N GLN A 33 -10.77 -7.52 6.86
CA GLN A 33 -11.63 -6.41 7.27
C GLN A 33 -12.87 -6.27 6.37
N SER A 34 -12.74 -6.51 5.06
CA SER A 34 -13.87 -6.50 4.12
C SER A 34 -14.85 -7.62 4.44
N LEU A 35 -14.37 -8.82 4.78
CA LEU A 35 -15.20 -9.93 5.23
C LEU A 35 -15.92 -9.61 6.54
N LEU A 36 -15.21 -9.01 7.52
CA LEU A 36 -15.78 -8.62 8.80
C LEU A 36 -16.86 -7.53 8.67
N GLN A 37 -16.64 -6.56 7.77
CA GLN A 37 -17.58 -5.45 7.52
C GLN A 37 -18.64 -5.79 6.48
N ASN A 38 -18.50 -6.94 5.80
CA ASN A 38 -19.32 -7.36 4.66
C ASN A 38 -19.50 -6.26 3.59
N SER A 39 -18.46 -5.44 3.41
CA SER A 39 -18.50 -4.25 2.57
C SER A 39 -17.21 -4.11 1.79
N LYS A 40 -17.33 -3.56 0.57
CA LYS A 40 -16.17 -3.18 -0.25
C LYS A 40 -15.41 -2.00 0.36
N THR A 41 -16.11 -1.18 1.14
CA THR A 41 -15.50 -0.05 1.86
C THR A 41 -15.20 -0.47 3.28
N ILE A 42 -13.91 -0.59 3.56
CA ILE A 42 -13.36 -0.90 4.85
C ILE A 42 -13.07 0.39 5.60
N THR A 43 -13.61 0.53 6.80
CA THR A 43 -13.13 1.55 7.74
C THR A 43 -11.95 0.99 8.51
N LEU A 44 -10.77 1.61 8.38
CA LEU A 44 -9.60 1.21 9.16
C LEU A 44 -9.80 1.64 10.62
N PRO A 45 -9.87 0.70 11.57
CA PRO A 45 -9.96 1.04 12.99
C PRO A 45 -8.67 1.66 13.52
N ILE A 46 -7.56 1.49 12.78
CA ILE A 46 -6.21 1.90 13.16
C ILE A 46 -5.56 2.74 12.06
N SER A 47 -4.67 3.65 12.43
CA SER A 47 -3.97 4.54 11.49
C SER A 47 -2.94 3.78 10.63
N LYS A 48 -2.55 4.35 9.47
CA LYS A 48 -1.47 3.81 8.60
C LYS A 48 -0.16 3.57 9.36
N THR A 49 0.15 4.42 10.35
CA THR A 49 1.31 4.27 11.25
C THR A 49 1.20 3.01 12.11
N GLU A 50 0.00 2.71 12.61
CA GLU A 50 -0.22 1.54 13.47
C GLU A 50 -0.22 0.24 12.66
N LEU A 51 -0.72 0.28 11.43
CA LEU A 51 -0.51 -0.81 10.47
C LEU A 51 0.98 -1.07 10.24
N ALA A 52 1.79 -0.01 10.08
CA ALA A 52 3.23 -0.16 9.93
C ALA A 52 3.88 -0.81 11.16
N ASN A 53 3.49 -0.38 12.37
CA ASN A 53 3.93 -1.01 13.62
C ASN A 53 3.53 -2.49 13.68
N ARG A 54 2.28 -2.82 13.32
CA ARG A 54 1.75 -4.19 13.36
C ARG A 54 2.48 -5.12 12.38
N PHE A 55 2.74 -4.63 11.17
CA PHE A 55 3.51 -5.34 10.16
C PHE A 55 5.03 -5.30 10.42
N ARG A 56 5.49 -4.63 11.48
CA ARG A 56 6.91 -4.43 11.83
C ARG A 56 7.73 -3.86 10.66
N VAL A 57 7.13 -2.94 9.92
CA VAL A 57 7.75 -2.25 8.78
C VAL A 57 7.75 -0.75 9.00
N GLN A 58 8.56 -0.03 8.22
CA GLN A 58 8.58 1.42 8.28
C GLN A 58 7.29 2.01 7.68
N ARG A 59 6.79 3.12 8.27
CA ARG A 59 5.64 3.89 7.74
C ARG A 59 5.83 4.24 6.26
N THR A 60 7.05 4.56 5.85
CA THR A 60 7.42 4.88 4.46
C THR A 60 7.22 3.70 3.52
N SER A 61 7.46 2.47 3.98
CA SER A 61 7.23 1.25 3.20
C SER A 61 5.74 1.01 3.00
N VAL A 62 4.96 1.13 4.08
CA VAL A 62 3.49 0.99 4.05
C VAL A 62 2.86 2.04 3.14
N SER A 63 3.24 3.31 3.27
CA SER A 63 2.73 4.37 2.42
C SER A 63 3.04 4.13 0.94
N ARG A 64 4.27 3.69 0.62
CA ARG A 64 4.65 3.37 -0.77
C ARG A 64 3.85 2.20 -1.32
N GLU A 65 3.62 1.18 -0.50
CA GLU A 65 2.85 0.02 -0.94
C GLU A 65 1.37 0.34 -1.12
N PHE A 66 0.80 1.14 -0.22
CA PHE A 66 -0.54 1.71 -0.35
C PHE A 66 -0.69 2.52 -1.65
N SER A 67 0.24 3.43 -1.94
CA SER A 67 0.23 4.19 -3.20
C SER A 67 0.40 3.30 -4.43
N ARG A 68 1.13 2.18 -4.33
CA ARG A 68 1.22 1.19 -5.42
C ARG A 68 -0.08 0.43 -5.62
N LEU A 69 -0.71 -0.04 -4.55
CA LEU A 69 -2.00 -0.74 -4.61
C LEU A 69 -3.10 0.18 -5.16
N GLU A 70 -3.04 1.48 -4.82
CA GLU A 70 -3.92 2.50 -5.38
C GLU A 70 -3.64 2.77 -6.86
N LYS A 71 -2.37 2.91 -7.24
CA LYS A 71 -1.96 3.07 -8.64
C LYS A 71 -2.32 1.85 -9.50
N ASP A 72 -2.26 0.66 -8.92
CA ASP A 72 -2.67 -0.60 -9.55
C ASP A 72 -4.20 -0.75 -9.62
N GLY A 73 -4.97 0.16 -9.01
CA GLY A 73 -6.44 0.13 -8.98
C GLY A 73 -7.01 -1.02 -8.15
N ILE A 74 -6.24 -1.56 -7.20
CA ILE A 74 -6.67 -2.66 -6.33
C ILE A 74 -7.50 -2.10 -5.15
N ILE A 75 -7.04 -0.97 -4.60
CA ILE A 75 -7.68 -0.29 -3.47
C ILE A 75 -7.77 1.19 -3.75
N LYS A 76 -8.64 1.89 -3.02
CA LYS A 76 -8.78 3.34 -3.06
C LYS A 76 -8.68 3.87 -1.64
N LEU A 77 -7.74 4.79 -1.41
CA LEU A 77 -7.48 5.33 -0.09
C LEU A 77 -8.23 6.64 0.08
N PHE A 78 -8.94 6.76 1.20
CA PHE A 78 -9.54 8.02 1.60
C PHE A 78 -8.68 8.60 2.73
N ASP A 79 -7.72 9.47 2.36
CA ASP A 79 -6.83 10.14 3.32
C ASP A 79 -7.60 10.96 4.36
N ASP A 80 -8.81 11.41 4.03
CA ASP A 80 -9.66 12.22 4.90
C ASP A 80 -10.39 11.40 5.99
N THR A 81 -10.72 10.13 5.72
CA THR A 81 -11.67 9.37 6.58
C THR A 81 -11.14 8.05 7.12
N LYS A 82 -9.84 7.73 6.94
CA LYS A 82 -9.27 6.41 7.28
C LYS A 82 -10.09 5.26 6.65
N LYS A 83 -10.72 5.49 5.50
CA LYS A 83 -11.47 4.47 4.77
C LYS A 83 -10.61 3.96 3.62
N ILE A 84 -10.75 2.68 3.33
CA ILE A 84 -10.10 1.98 2.23
C ILE A 84 -11.16 1.21 1.49
N GLU A 85 -11.37 1.51 0.22
CA GLU A 85 -12.31 0.78 -0.63
C GLU A 85 -11.53 -0.20 -1.50
N ILE A 86 -11.92 -1.48 -1.46
CA ILE A 86 -11.41 -2.48 -2.39
C ILE A 86 -12.17 -2.31 -3.70
N VAL A 87 -11.46 -1.95 -4.77
CA VAL A 87 -12.06 -1.65 -6.08
C VAL A 87 -12.20 -2.92 -6.93
N LYS A 88 -11.52 -4.01 -6.57
CA LYS A 88 -11.43 -5.23 -7.39
C LYS A 88 -11.82 -6.50 -6.64
#